data_AF-A0A950GRY8-F1
#
_entry.id   AF-A0A950GRY8-F1
#
_cell.length_a   1.000
_cell.length_b   1.000
_cell.length_c   1.000
_cell.angle_alpha   90.00
_cell.angle_beta   90.00
_cell.angle_gamma   90.00
#
_symmetry.space_group_name_H-M   'P 1'
#
loop_
_entity.id
_entity.type
_entity.pdbx_description
1 polymer ?
#
loop_
_entity_poly.entity_id
_entity_poly.type
_entity_poly.pdbx_seq_one_letter_code
_entity_poly.pdbx_strand_id
1 'polypeptide(L)'
;GDTKIGTVWAEVVQWAIVVVCGTVLYGHGVHNITTAAQAASALEPLAGAYAKVLFAIGVIGVGMLAIPIFAGVSAYAMCELNGWRKGLDQKLNDARPFYAVIVISTVIAELMNFAGINMIKALVWTAVIWGFVAVPLLFAIGRLNSDPNVLGAYRGSRSSRIWVWITFVVMLVSAVALLVSLL
;
A
#
# COMPACT_ATOMS: atom_id res chain seq x y z
N GLY A 1 -23.34 0.40 -0.55
CA GLY A 1 -22.90 -0.71 -1.41
C GLY A 1 -21.46 -0.52 -1.87
N ASP A 2 -21.03 0.73 -1.92
CA ASP A 2 -19.90 1.21 -2.72
C ASP A 2 -18.56 0.66 -2.25
N THR A 3 -18.32 0.62 -0.93
CA THR A 3 -17.10 0.02 -0.37
C THR A 3 -17.00 -1.47 -0.65
N LYS A 4 -18.11 -2.22 -0.57
CA LYS A 4 -18.09 -3.67 -0.79
C LYS A 4 -17.72 -4.01 -2.23
N ILE A 5 -18.33 -3.31 -3.19
CA ILE A 5 -18.05 -3.51 -4.62
C ILE A 5 -16.60 -3.12 -4.93
N GLY A 6 -16.14 -1.99 -4.39
CA GLY A 6 -14.75 -1.55 -4.52
C GLY A 6 -13.75 -2.57 -3.99
N THR A 7 -13.98 -3.11 -2.80
CA THR A 7 -13.11 -4.13 -2.19
C THR A 7 -13.11 -5.43 -3.00
N VAL A 8 -14.27 -5.91 -3.47
CA VAL A 8 -14.32 -7.13 -4.31
C VAL A 8 -13.52 -6.93 -5.60
N TRP A 9 -13.66 -5.78 -6.26
CA TRP A 9 -12.92 -5.51 -7.48
C TRP A 9 -11.40 -5.46 -7.25
N ALA A 10 -10.96 -4.85 -6.15
CA ALA A 10 -9.56 -4.83 -5.76
C ALA A 10 -8.99 -6.24 -5.54
N GLU A 11 -9.74 -7.12 -4.87
CA GLU A 11 -9.33 -8.51 -4.64
C GLU A 11 -9.26 -9.32 -5.94
N VAL A 12 -10.19 -9.10 -6.89
CA VAL A 12 -10.16 -9.74 -8.22
C VAL A 12 -8.91 -9.33 -9.00
N VAL A 13 -8.57 -8.04 -8.99
CA VAL A 13 -7.35 -7.53 -9.63
C VAL A 13 -6.11 -8.10 -8.95
N GLN A 14 -6.07 -8.12 -7.62
CA GLN A 14 -4.96 -8.71 -6.85
C GLN A 14 -4.76 -10.19 -7.19
N TRP A 15 -5.84 -10.96 -7.23
CA TRP A 15 -5.80 -12.37 -7.63
C TRP A 15 -5.26 -12.55 -9.05
N ALA A 16 -5.71 -11.74 -10.00
CA ALA A 16 -5.20 -11.79 -11.38
C ALA A 16 -3.69 -11.50 -11.44
N ILE A 17 -3.19 -10.52 -10.68
CA ILE A 17 -1.76 -10.22 -10.58
C ILE A 17 -0.99 -11.42 -10.04
N VAL A 18 -1.47 -12.04 -8.94
CA VAL A 18 -0.81 -13.22 -8.34
C VAL A 18 -0.76 -14.39 -9.32
N VAL A 19 -1.86 -14.67 -10.03
CA VAL A 19 -1.91 -15.74 -11.04
C VAL A 19 -0.92 -15.48 -12.17
N VAL A 20 -0.91 -14.26 -12.72
CA VAL A 20 0.03 -13.88 -13.79
C VAL A 20 1.49 -13.97 -13.33
N CYS A 21 1.80 -13.48 -12.13
CA CYS A 21 3.14 -13.64 -11.55
C CYS A 21 3.51 -15.12 -11.38
N GLY A 22 2.59 -15.95 -10.90
CA GLY A 22 2.83 -17.38 -10.70
C GLY A 22 3.00 -18.17 -12.00
N THR A 23 2.20 -17.88 -13.04
CA THR A 23 2.27 -18.64 -14.30
C THR A 23 3.37 -18.13 -15.22
N VAL A 24 3.58 -16.82 -15.26
CA VAL A 24 4.49 -16.20 -16.23
C VAL A 24 5.90 -16.00 -15.65
N LEU A 25 6.03 -15.37 -14.48
CA LEU A 25 7.36 -15.07 -13.92
C LEU A 25 8.03 -16.33 -13.36
N TYR A 26 7.30 -17.10 -12.55
CA TYR A 26 7.84 -18.34 -11.98
C TYR A 26 8.01 -19.43 -13.05
N GLY A 27 7.06 -19.56 -13.99
CA GLY A 27 7.13 -20.52 -15.09
C GLY A 27 8.30 -20.30 -16.04
N HIS A 28 8.79 -19.06 -16.18
CA HIS A 28 9.95 -18.72 -17.03
C HIS A 28 11.28 -18.62 -16.25
N GLY A 29 11.33 -19.07 -14.98
CA GLY A 29 12.56 -19.09 -14.18
C GLY A 29 13.08 -17.70 -13.78
N VAL A 30 12.26 -16.65 -13.87
CA VAL A 30 12.63 -15.29 -13.51
C VAL A 30 12.43 -15.10 -12.00
N HIS A 31 13.46 -15.48 -11.23
CA HIS A 31 13.41 -15.40 -9.76
C HIS A 31 13.84 -14.05 -9.18
N ASN A 32 14.49 -13.19 -9.96
CA ASN A 32 14.97 -11.88 -9.50
C ASN A 32 14.56 -10.78 -10.48
N ILE A 33 13.47 -10.08 -10.17
CA ILE A 33 13.10 -8.85 -10.88
C ILE A 33 13.63 -7.68 -10.08
N THR A 34 14.37 -6.81 -10.75
CA THR A 34 14.97 -5.62 -10.14
C THR A 34 14.36 -4.32 -10.66
N THR A 35 13.70 -4.36 -11.82
CA THR A 35 13.12 -3.17 -12.47
C THR A 35 11.74 -3.47 -13.07
N ALA A 36 10.91 -2.42 -13.19
CA ALA A 36 9.60 -2.52 -13.86
C ALA A 36 9.72 -2.92 -15.34
N ALA A 37 10.80 -2.54 -16.01
CA ALA A 37 11.08 -2.95 -17.38
C ALA A 37 11.26 -4.47 -17.51
N GLN A 38 11.94 -5.10 -16.54
CA GLN A 38 12.10 -6.56 -16.48
C GLN A 38 10.75 -7.26 -16.25
N ALA A 39 9.88 -6.69 -15.40
CA ALA A 39 8.52 -7.21 -15.20
C ALA A 39 7.70 -7.13 -16.50
N ALA A 40 7.79 -6.02 -17.22
CA ALA A 40 7.09 -5.84 -18.51
C ALA A 40 7.57 -6.83 -19.57
N SER A 41 8.88 -7.07 -19.69
CA SER A 41 9.42 -8.07 -20.61
C SER A 41 9.06 -9.50 -20.22
N ALA A 42 8.93 -9.78 -18.93
CA ALA A 42 8.51 -11.11 -18.48
C ALA A 42 7.07 -11.43 -18.93
N LEU A 43 6.23 -10.43 -19.18
CA LEU A 43 4.84 -10.59 -19.64
C LEU A 43 4.69 -10.79 -21.16
N GLU A 44 5.78 -10.67 -21.93
CA GLU A 44 5.80 -10.85 -23.38
C GLU A 44 5.23 -12.21 -23.88
N PRO A 45 5.44 -13.37 -23.23
CA PRO A 45 4.86 -14.63 -23.69
C PRO A 45 3.34 -14.73 -23.48
N LEU A 46 2.73 -13.87 -22.65
CA LEU A 46 1.29 -13.89 -22.39
C LEU A 46 0.49 -13.05 -23.41
N ALA A 47 1.00 -11.88 -23.80
CA ALA A 47 0.29 -10.92 -24.66
C ALA A 47 1.13 -10.38 -25.84
N GLY A 48 2.31 -10.97 -26.09
CA GLY A 48 3.20 -10.58 -27.18
C GLY A 48 3.70 -9.14 -27.05
N ALA A 49 3.86 -8.47 -28.19
CA ALA A 49 4.31 -7.07 -28.27
C ALA A 49 3.41 -6.08 -27.51
N TYR A 50 2.13 -6.42 -27.29
CA TYR A 50 1.18 -5.58 -26.57
C TYR A 50 1.36 -5.63 -25.05
N ALA A 51 2.04 -6.66 -24.51
CA ALA A 51 2.26 -6.82 -23.07
C ALA A 51 2.97 -5.62 -22.45
N LYS A 52 4.04 -5.14 -23.11
CA LYS A 52 4.84 -3.98 -22.65
C LYS A 52 4.02 -2.70 -22.65
N VAL A 53 3.21 -2.48 -23.69
CA VAL A 53 2.36 -1.30 -23.83
C VAL A 53 1.26 -1.28 -22.77
N LEU A 54 0.54 -2.40 -22.61
CA LEU A 54 -0.51 -2.54 -21.59
C LEU A 54 0.06 -2.38 -20.18
N PHE A 55 1.23 -2.96 -19.90
CA PHE A 55 1.91 -2.80 -18.62
C PHE A 55 2.33 -1.34 -18.36
N ALA A 56 2.90 -0.67 -19.37
CA ALA A 56 3.28 0.74 -19.25
C ALA A 56 2.06 1.64 -18.98
N ILE A 57 0.96 1.46 -19.72
CA ILE A 57 -0.30 2.20 -19.49
C ILE A 57 -0.83 1.94 -18.08
N GLY A 58 -0.82 0.68 -17.64
CA GLY A 58 -1.26 0.31 -16.29
C GLY A 58 -0.42 0.97 -15.19
N VAL A 59 0.91 0.90 -15.30
CA VAL A 59 1.83 1.50 -14.32
C VAL A 59 1.70 3.03 -14.29
N ILE A 60 1.57 3.68 -15.46
CA ILE A 60 1.34 5.13 -15.53
C ILE A 60 0.01 5.50 -14.87
N GLY A 61 -1.07 4.77 -15.19
CA GLY A 61 -2.39 5.01 -14.62
C GLY A 61 -2.41 4.85 -13.10
N VAL A 62 -1.80 3.78 -12.58
CA VAL A 62 -1.68 3.57 -11.12
C VAL A 62 -0.82 4.65 -10.48
N GLY A 63 0.30 5.05 -11.10
CA GLY A 63 1.17 6.12 -10.61
C GLY A 63 0.45 7.47 -10.52
N MET A 64 -0.29 7.84 -11.56
CA MET A 64 -1.06 9.10 -11.60
C MET A 64 -2.10 9.20 -10.48
N LEU A 65 -2.70 8.08 -10.07
CA LEU A 65 -3.65 8.04 -8.96
C LEU A 65 -2.95 7.95 -7.60
N ALA A 66 -1.90 7.14 -7.49
CA ALA A 66 -1.22 6.89 -6.23
C ALA A 66 -0.43 8.10 -5.72
N ILE A 67 0.30 8.79 -6.61
CA ILE A 67 1.20 9.89 -6.21
C ILE A 67 0.45 11.00 -5.45
N PRO A 68 -0.67 11.56 -5.94
CA PRO A 68 -1.39 12.62 -5.22
C PRO A 68 -2.00 12.14 -3.91
N ILE A 69 -2.52 10.92 -3.88
CA ILE A 69 -3.16 10.36 -2.68
C ILE A 69 -2.13 10.20 -1.56
N PHE A 70 -0.98 9.58 -1.84
CA PHE A 70 0.05 9.38 -0.82
C PHE A 70 0.73 10.69 -0.39
N ALA A 71 1.01 11.58 -1.34
CA ALA A 71 1.55 12.92 -1.03
C ALA A 71 0.57 13.74 -0.17
N GLY A 72 -0.72 13.64 -0.46
CA GLY A 72 -1.76 14.26 0.35
C GLY A 72 -1.77 13.69 1.77
N VAL A 73 -1.89 12.37 1.92
CA VAL A 73 -1.95 11.71 3.24
C VAL A 73 -0.72 12.02 4.10
N SER A 74 0.49 12.01 3.51
CA SER A 74 1.72 12.34 4.24
C SER A 74 1.77 13.81 4.67
N ALA A 75 1.39 14.72 3.78
CA ALA A 75 1.34 16.15 4.09
C ALA A 75 0.29 16.47 5.16
N TYR A 76 -0.89 15.83 5.07
CA TYR A 76 -1.95 15.97 6.08
C TYR A 76 -1.48 15.44 7.43
N ALA A 77 -0.89 14.24 7.48
CA ALA A 77 -0.38 13.65 8.71
C ALA A 77 0.70 14.53 9.37
N MET A 78 1.66 15.03 8.59
CA MET A 78 2.72 15.89 9.11
C MET A 78 2.20 17.23 9.64
N CYS A 79 1.24 17.83 8.94
CA CYS A 79 0.62 19.07 9.41
C CYS A 79 -0.21 18.84 10.68
N GLU A 80 -0.86 17.69 10.80
CA GLU A 80 -1.68 17.33 11.97
C GLU A 80 -0.83 17.07 13.22
N LEU A 81 0.33 16.42 13.07
CA LEU A 81 1.28 16.24 14.17
C LEU A 81 1.85 17.56 14.69
N ASN A 82 1.99 18.55 13.81
CA ASN A 82 2.60 19.83 14.14
C ASN A 82 1.58 20.96 14.39
N GLY A 83 0.28 20.66 14.30
CA GLY A 83 -0.80 21.64 14.45
C GLY A 83 -0.83 22.72 13.36
N TRP A 84 -0.22 22.48 12.20
CA TRP A 84 -0.13 23.44 11.10
C TRP A 84 -1.42 23.49 10.27
N ARG A 85 -1.66 24.63 9.60
CA ARG A 85 -2.77 24.78 8.65
C ARG A 85 -2.61 23.78 7.49
N LYS A 86 -3.67 23.03 7.22
CA LYS A 86 -3.72 21.92 6.26
C LYS A 86 -4.83 22.12 5.23
N GLY A 87 -4.61 21.67 3.99
CA GLY A 87 -5.63 21.71 2.94
C GLY A 87 -5.08 22.02 1.56
N LEU A 88 -5.45 21.22 0.55
CA LEU A 88 -5.23 21.51 -0.87
C LEU A 88 -6.04 22.72 -1.36
N ASP A 89 -7.14 23.04 -0.68
CA ASP A 89 -8.00 24.19 -0.94
C ASP A 89 -7.49 25.50 -0.32
N GLN A 90 -6.39 25.43 0.47
CA GLN A 90 -5.78 26.63 1.03
C GLN A 90 -4.77 27.24 0.07
N LYS A 91 -4.65 28.57 0.08
CA LYS A 91 -3.65 29.27 -0.73
C LYS A 91 -2.24 28.81 -0.33
N LEU A 92 -1.35 28.72 -1.31
CA LEU A 92 0.08 28.37 -1.12
C LEU A 92 0.77 29.16 0.00
N ASN A 93 0.33 30.40 0.26
CA ASN A 93 0.85 31.25 1.33
C ASN A 93 0.31 30.92 2.72
N ASP A 94 -0.90 30.36 2.85
CA ASP A 94 -1.52 30.01 4.14
C ASP A 94 -1.14 28.61 4.62
N ALA A 95 -0.84 27.69 3.69
CA ALA A 95 -0.45 26.31 3.97
C ALA A 95 0.96 25.97 3.43
N ARG A 96 1.90 26.92 3.53
CA ARG A 96 3.32 26.71 3.16
C ARG A 96 3.91 25.39 3.68
N PRO A 97 3.75 25.01 4.96
CA PRO A 97 4.30 23.74 5.46
C PRO A 97 3.69 22.51 4.77
N PHE A 98 2.41 22.54 4.39
CA PHE A 98 1.75 21.44 3.67
C PHE A 98 2.38 21.20 2.30
N TYR A 99 2.55 22.25 1.50
CA TYR A 99 3.20 22.14 0.19
C TYR A 99 4.69 21.82 0.30
N ALA A 100 5.37 22.32 1.34
CA ALA A 100 6.77 22.00 1.59
C ALA A 100 6.98 20.48 1.84
N VAL A 101 6.09 19.83 2.61
CA VAL A 101 6.17 18.38 2.84
C VAL A 101 6.02 17.61 1.53
N ILE A 102 5.10 18.02 0.65
CA ILE A 102 4.93 17.40 -0.68
C ILE A 102 6.23 17.52 -1.48
N VAL A 103 6.75 18.73 -1.67
CA VAL A 103 7.97 18.97 -2.46
C VAL A 103 9.16 18.22 -1.89
N ILE A 104 9.38 18.28 -0.57
CA ILE A 104 10.47 17.57 0.11
C ILE A 104 10.32 16.05 -0.09
N SER A 105 9.12 15.50 0.07
CA SER A 105 8.88 14.06 -0.13
C SER A 105 9.17 13.61 -1.56
N THR A 106 8.84 14.44 -2.56
CA THR A 106 9.13 14.16 -3.97
C THR A 106 10.63 14.20 -4.24
N VAL A 107 11.34 15.20 -3.71
CA VAL A 107 12.80 15.30 -3.87
C VAL A 107 13.50 14.11 -3.19
N ILE A 108 13.05 13.70 -2.00
CA ILE A 108 13.60 12.51 -1.33
C ILE A 108 13.35 11.26 -2.16
N ALA A 109 12.15 11.08 -2.71
CA ALA A 109 11.83 9.95 -3.58
C ALA A 109 12.72 9.90 -4.82
N GLU A 110 12.98 11.05 -5.44
CA GLU A 110 13.90 11.15 -6.60
C GLU A 110 15.35 10.83 -6.21
N LEU A 111 15.82 11.35 -5.06
CA LEU A 111 17.17 11.06 -4.55
C LEU A 111 17.38 9.58 -4.22
N MET A 112 16.34 8.88 -3.75
CA MET A 112 16.39 7.44 -3.52
C MET A 112 16.59 6.64 -4.83
N ASN A 113 16.12 7.16 -5.97
CA ASN A 113 16.35 6.55 -7.27
C ASN A 113 17.86 6.60 -7.64
N PHE A 114 18.50 7.74 -7.43
CA PHE A 114 19.93 7.94 -7.68
C PHE A 114 20.84 7.12 -6.74
N ALA A 115 20.35 6.76 -5.55
CA ALA A 115 21.09 5.93 -4.60
C ALA A 115 21.23 4.45 -5.05
N GLY A 116 20.68 4.06 -6.22
CA GLY A 116 20.82 2.70 -6.76
C GLY A 116 20.09 1.63 -5.95
N ILE A 117 19.15 2.04 -5.10
CA ILE A 117 18.34 1.12 -4.30
C ILE A 117 17.48 0.28 -5.24
N ASN A 118 17.49 -1.03 -5.05
CA ASN A 118 16.62 -1.92 -5.80
C ASN A 118 15.15 -1.63 -5.43
N MET A 119 14.44 -0.95 -6.34
CA MET A 119 13.06 -0.48 -6.14
C MET A 119 12.10 -1.61 -5.77
N ILE A 120 12.28 -2.79 -6.35
CA ILE A 120 11.43 -3.95 -6.08
C ILE A 120 11.69 -4.48 -4.67
N LYS A 121 12.96 -4.58 -4.24
CA LYS A 121 13.27 -4.92 -2.85
C LYS A 121 12.73 -3.87 -1.87
N ALA A 122 12.87 -2.58 -2.20
CA ALA A 122 12.32 -1.50 -1.37
C ALA A 122 10.79 -1.60 -1.26
N LEU A 123 10.09 -1.92 -2.35
CA LEU A 123 8.65 -2.16 -2.35
C LEU A 123 8.26 -3.34 -1.46
N VAL A 124 9.00 -4.45 -1.54
CA VAL A 124 8.78 -5.63 -0.69
C VAL A 124 9.03 -5.31 0.79
N TRP A 125 10.14 -4.66 1.13
CA TRP A 125 10.43 -4.23 2.50
C TRP A 125 9.38 -3.27 3.03
N THR A 126 8.92 -2.34 2.19
CA THR A 126 7.83 -1.43 2.53
C THR A 126 6.57 -2.22 2.87
N ALA A 127 6.17 -3.20 2.06
CA ALA A 127 5.03 -4.06 2.33
C ALA A 127 5.18 -4.86 3.64
N VAL A 128 6.39 -5.34 3.94
CA VAL A 128 6.68 -6.01 5.23
C VAL A 128 6.46 -5.05 6.40
N ILE A 129 6.97 -3.81 6.32
CA ILE A 129 6.77 -2.78 7.35
C ILE A 129 5.27 -2.49 7.54
N TRP A 130 4.51 -2.34 6.44
CA TRP A 130 3.05 -2.17 6.51
C TRP A 130 2.36 -3.35 7.22
N GLY A 131 2.82 -4.57 6.97
CA GLY A 131 2.34 -5.77 7.67
C GLY A 131 2.56 -5.70 9.19
N PHE A 132 3.72 -5.25 9.64
CA PHE A 132 3.97 -5.06 11.08
C PHE A 132 3.13 -3.93 11.67
N VAL A 133 2.98 -2.80 10.98
CA VAL A 133 2.16 -1.66 11.43
C VAL A 133 0.68 -2.02 11.51
N ALA A 134 0.20 -2.95 10.67
CA ALA A 134 -1.18 -3.41 10.69
C ALA A 134 -1.55 -4.11 12.01
N VAL A 135 -0.61 -4.79 12.68
CA VAL A 135 -0.86 -5.53 13.93
C VAL A 135 -1.34 -4.64 15.08
N PRO A 136 -0.62 -3.59 15.51
CA PRO A 136 -1.10 -2.69 16.56
C PRO A 136 -2.34 -1.90 16.13
N LEU A 137 -2.47 -1.60 14.83
CA LEU A 137 -3.66 -0.93 14.30
C LEU A 137 -4.92 -1.81 14.43
N LEU A 138 -4.83 -3.10 14.05
CA LEU A 138 -5.92 -4.06 14.19
C LEU A 138 -6.27 -4.33 15.66
N PHE A 139 -5.27 -4.35 16.54
CA PHE A 139 -5.53 -4.42 17.98
C PHE A 139 -6.34 -3.21 18.47
N ALA A 140 -5.95 -2.00 18.06
CA ALA A 140 -6.66 -0.78 18.41
C ALA A 140 -8.10 -0.79 17.86
N ILE A 141 -8.29 -1.17 16.59
CA ILE A 141 -9.61 -1.29 15.97
C ILE A 141 -10.45 -2.37 16.66
N GLY A 142 -9.87 -3.53 16.99
CA GLY A 142 -10.55 -4.61 17.69
C GLY A 142 -11.00 -4.22 19.09
N ARG A 143 -10.14 -3.48 19.82
CA ARG A 143 -10.48 -2.91 21.13
C ARG A 143 -11.57 -1.85 21.02
N LEU A 144 -11.44 -0.93 20.09
CA LEU A 144 -12.40 0.16 19.83
C LEU A 144 -13.78 -0.41 19.47
N ASN A 145 -13.84 -1.33 18.52
CA ASN A 145 -15.05 -2.05 18.11
C ASN A 145 -15.71 -2.79 19.30
N SER A 146 -14.92 -3.17 20.29
CA SER A 146 -15.39 -3.84 21.51
C SER A 146 -15.81 -2.88 22.62
N ASP A 147 -15.49 -1.59 22.55
CA ASP A 147 -15.69 -0.62 23.63
C ASP A 147 -17.07 0.05 23.55
N PRO A 148 -17.95 -0.11 24.58
CA PRO A 148 -19.25 0.55 24.57
C PRO A 148 -19.15 2.06 24.83
N ASN A 149 -18.06 2.52 25.46
CA ASN A 149 -17.91 3.91 25.86
C ASN A 149 -17.56 4.81 24.66
N VAL A 150 -16.98 4.24 23.60
CA VAL A 150 -16.60 5.00 22.40
C VAL A 150 -17.61 4.84 21.26
N LEU A 151 -18.18 3.64 21.07
CA LEU A 151 -19.11 3.37 19.95
C LEU A 151 -20.59 3.29 20.36
N GLY A 152 -20.92 3.26 21.65
CA GLY A 152 -22.30 3.23 22.14
C GLY A 152 -23.14 2.15 21.46
N ALA A 153 -24.21 2.57 20.78
CA ALA A 153 -25.15 1.70 20.06
C ALA A 153 -24.64 1.19 18.70
N TYR A 154 -23.58 1.77 18.14
CA TYR A 154 -23.00 1.38 16.84
C TYR A 154 -21.88 0.35 16.96
N ARG A 155 -21.84 -0.36 18.08
CA ARG A 155 -20.86 -1.40 18.35
C ARG A 155 -20.91 -2.46 17.27
N GLY A 156 -19.75 -2.99 16.87
CA GLY A 156 -19.72 -4.06 15.89
C GLY A 156 -20.44 -5.30 16.43
N SER A 157 -21.14 -5.98 15.52
CA SER A 157 -21.82 -7.23 15.82
C SER A 157 -20.84 -8.27 16.38
N ARG A 158 -21.35 -9.25 17.15
CA ARG A 158 -20.51 -10.35 17.69
C ARG A 158 -19.67 -11.01 16.60
N SER A 159 -20.24 -11.22 15.41
CA SER A 159 -19.53 -11.80 14.27
C SER A 159 -18.41 -10.88 13.76
N SER A 160 -18.66 -9.57 13.61
CA SER A 160 -17.64 -8.61 13.16
C SER A 160 -16.44 -8.59 14.12
N ARG A 161 -16.70 -8.62 15.43
CA ARG A 161 -15.65 -8.65 16.45
C ARG A 161 -14.80 -9.91 16.37
N ILE A 162 -15.43 -11.08 16.20
CA ILE A 162 -14.71 -12.34 16.05
C ILE A 162 -13.79 -12.30 14.82
N TRP A 163 -14.30 -11.86 13.68
CA TRP A 163 -13.50 -11.76 12.45
C TRP A 163 -12.29 -10.82 12.61
N VAL A 164 -12.47 -9.65 13.23
CA VAL A 164 -11.36 -8.71 13.48
C VAL A 164 -10.28 -9.34 14.37
N TRP A 165 -10.67 -10.07 15.42
CA TRP A 165 -9.71 -10.74 16.30
C TRP A 165 -9.02 -11.93 15.61
N ILE A 166 -9.72 -12.69 14.78
CA ILE A 166 -9.11 -13.74 13.95
C ILE A 166 -8.07 -13.12 13.01
N THR A 167 -8.41 -12.05 12.30
CA THR A 167 -7.46 -11.35 11.42
C THR A 167 -6.24 -10.83 12.18
N PHE A 168 -6.45 -10.27 13.39
CA PHE A 168 -5.35 -9.84 14.25
C PHE A 168 -4.42 -11.00 14.62
N VAL A 169 -4.96 -12.14 15.07
CA VAL A 169 -4.17 -13.31 15.45
C VAL A 169 -3.40 -13.85 14.25
N VAL A 170 -4.06 -14.00 13.10
CA VAL A 170 -3.41 -14.48 11.86
C VAL A 170 -2.28 -13.54 11.45
N MET A 171 -2.50 -12.23 11.41
CA MET A 171 -1.46 -11.26 11.08
C MET A 171 -0.31 -11.26 12.09
N LEU A 172 -0.61 -11.36 13.38
CA LEU A 172 0.42 -11.43 14.44
C LEU A 172 1.29 -12.68 14.26
N VAL A 173 0.68 -13.84 14.03
CA VAL A 173 1.40 -15.09 13.80
C VAL A 173 2.26 -14.99 12.53
N SER A 174 1.73 -14.44 11.43
CA SER A 174 2.50 -14.23 10.20
C SER A 174 3.68 -13.27 10.40
N ALA A 175 3.49 -12.17 11.14
CA ALA A 175 4.55 -11.22 11.43
C ALA A 175 5.66 -11.84 12.30
N VAL A 176 5.29 -12.61 13.32
CA VAL A 176 6.24 -13.35 14.17
C VAL A 176 6.95 -14.44 13.35
N ALA A 177 6.23 -15.18 12.52
CA ALA A 177 6.83 -16.20 11.64
C ALA A 177 7.85 -15.58 10.68
N LEU A 178 7.57 -14.39 10.13
CA LEU A 178 8.51 -13.66 9.30
C LEU A 178 9.77 -13.27 10.08
N LEU A 179 9.63 -12.75 11.31
CA LEU A 179 10.80 -12.44 12.17
C LEU A 179 11.63 -13.69 12.47
N VAL A 180 10.99 -14.81 12.77
CA VAL A 180 11.67 -16.08 13.03
C VAL A 180 12.37 -16.61 11.78
N SER A 181 11.80 -16.42 10.60
CA SER A 181 12.44 -16.82 9.33
C SER A 181 13.62 -15.94 8.92
N LEU A 182 13.72 -14.72 9.49
CA LEU A 182 14.77 -13.75 9.21
C LEU A 182 15.97 -13.86 10.19
N LEU A 183 15.78 -14.54 11.33
CA LEU A 183 16.80 -14.86 12.34
C LEU A 183 17.50 -16.18 12.02
#